data_AF-U1R2N0-F1
#
_entry.id   AF-U1R2N0-F1
#
_cell.length_a   1.000
_cell.length_b   1.000
_cell.length_c   1.000
_cell.angle_alpha   90.00
_cell.angle_beta   90.00
_cell.angle_gamma   90.00
#
_symmetry.space_group_name_H-M   'P 1'
#
loop_
_entity.id
_entity.type
_entity.pdbx_description
1 polymer ?
#
loop_
_entity_poly.entity_id
_entity_poly.type
_entity_poly.pdbx_seq_one_letter_code
_entity_poly.pdbx_strand_id
1 'polypeptide(L)'
;MNADDTDTSEGHEATGDTDFRDHVGTTGERPETDDDLYGMTWEEAGESFLTADAAVLPTGSVEQHAPHLPVSVDSLRADHLSAELVETAGEAGLRLVRLPVFSYGYSEHHLQFPGTVTLSQDTYRDAVVDVGASLAEHGVDRLILLNCHGGNREPLSLAVDRLGRDHDVTTHLVHWTEFARERLRELFGDEWGHAGEHETSVVELFRPALVREAAKRPQEADPLPVLRRGERGRWVGRPDGE
;
A
#
# COMPACT_ATOMS: atom_id res chain seq x y z
N MET A 1 -37.06 6.58 50.62
CA MET A 1 -37.14 5.78 49.38
C MET A 1 -36.02 6.28 48.50
N ASN A 2 -34.97 5.48 48.39
CA ASN A 2 -33.71 5.76 47.70
C ASN A 2 -33.78 5.36 46.23
N ALA A 3 -32.96 6.03 45.41
CA ALA A 3 -32.27 5.65 44.17
C ALA A 3 -32.10 6.98 43.40
N ASP A 4 -30.97 7.68 43.33
CA ASP A 4 -29.55 7.28 43.16
C ASP A 4 -29.34 6.48 41.87
N ASP A 5 -29.12 7.20 40.77
CA ASP A 5 -28.51 6.69 39.54
C ASP A 5 -27.31 7.60 39.25
N THR A 6 -26.17 7.14 39.74
CA THR A 6 -24.85 7.67 39.50
C THR A 6 -24.37 7.29 38.10
N ASP A 7 -23.94 8.32 37.39
CA ASP A 7 -22.99 8.31 36.28
C ASP A 7 -21.85 7.30 36.52
N THR A 8 -21.73 6.30 35.64
CA THR A 8 -20.54 5.44 35.54
C THR A 8 -19.95 5.57 34.15
N SER A 9 -19.15 6.63 33.96
CA SER A 9 -18.10 6.65 32.96
C SER A 9 -17.02 5.63 33.35
N GLU A 10 -17.13 4.40 32.86
CA GLU A 10 -16.00 3.46 32.93
C GLU A 10 -14.98 3.85 31.87
N GLY A 11 -13.87 4.40 32.35
CA GLY A 11 -12.68 4.65 31.54
C GLY A 11 -12.15 3.33 31.00
N HIS A 12 -12.01 3.26 29.68
CA HIS A 12 -11.17 2.27 29.04
C HIS A 12 -9.72 2.59 29.43
N GLU A 13 -9.17 1.86 30.40
CA GLU A 13 -7.75 1.90 30.71
C GLU A 13 -6.99 1.42 29.46
N ALA A 14 -6.25 2.33 28.84
CA ALA A 14 -5.32 2.04 27.76
C ALA A 14 -4.27 1.05 28.30
N THR A 15 -4.41 -0.22 27.91
CA THR A 15 -3.44 -1.25 28.20
C THR A 15 -2.17 -0.98 27.40
N GLY A 16 -1.07 -0.71 28.12
CA GLY A 16 0.31 -0.92 27.67
C GLY A 16 0.74 -0.19 26.40
N ASP A 17 1.21 1.05 26.56
CA ASP A 17 2.01 1.77 25.57
C ASP A 17 3.36 1.04 25.41
N THR A 18 3.37 0.00 24.58
CA THR A 18 4.60 -0.47 23.94
C THR A 18 4.87 0.52 22.80
N ASP A 19 6.09 1.05 22.71
CA ASP A 19 6.41 2.01 21.64
C ASP A 19 6.17 1.27 20.33
N PHE A 20 5.30 1.81 19.47
CA PHE A 20 5.01 1.25 18.15
C PHE A 20 6.30 1.01 17.34
N ARG A 21 7.36 1.78 17.64
CA ARG A 21 8.71 1.61 17.08
C ARG A 21 9.45 0.34 17.53
N ASP A 22 9.02 -0.29 18.61
CA ASP A 22 9.61 -1.56 19.09
C ASP A 22 9.08 -2.76 18.28
N HIS A 23 7.91 -2.63 17.66
CA HIS A 23 7.30 -3.66 16.79
C HIS A 23 7.71 -3.45 15.33
N VAL A 24 7.71 -2.19 14.88
CA VAL A 24 8.16 -1.82 13.54
C VAL A 24 9.68 -1.81 13.51
N GLY A 25 10.31 -2.86 12.99
CA GLY A 25 11.76 -2.89 12.75
C GLY A 25 12.25 -1.60 12.10
N THR A 26 13.06 -0.81 12.82
CA THR A 26 13.59 0.49 12.36
C THR A 26 14.75 0.37 11.36
N THR A 27 15.01 -0.85 10.88
CA THR A 27 16.03 -1.10 9.86
C THR A 27 15.50 -0.52 8.56
N GLY A 28 16.28 0.32 7.87
CA GLY A 28 15.90 0.90 6.58
C GLY A 28 15.81 -0.12 5.43
N GLU A 29 15.48 -1.36 5.75
CA GLU A 29 15.42 -2.58 4.94
C GLU A 29 13.95 -3.02 4.78
N ARG A 30 13.71 -4.00 3.90
CA ARG A 30 12.36 -4.56 3.71
C ARG A 30 11.99 -5.36 4.96
N PRO A 31 10.74 -5.26 5.47
CA PRO A 31 10.32 -6.08 6.59
C PRO A 31 10.22 -7.54 6.17
N GLU A 32 10.89 -8.39 6.95
CA GLU A 32 10.89 -9.85 6.81
C GLU A 32 9.81 -10.43 7.73
N THR A 33 9.03 -11.39 7.24
CA THR A 33 8.06 -12.16 8.03
C THR A 33 8.13 -13.62 7.60
N ASP A 34 7.85 -14.56 8.52
CA ASP A 34 7.99 -16.00 8.29
C ASP A 34 7.05 -16.51 7.17
N ASP A 35 5.89 -15.87 6.98
CA ASP A 35 4.92 -16.19 5.93
C ASP A 35 5.01 -15.22 4.72
N ASP A 36 6.24 -14.93 4.26
CA ASP A 36 6.53 -14.09 3.07
C ASP A 36 7.01 -14.92 1.87
N LEU A 37 6.20 -14.95 0.81
CA LEU A 37 6.52 -15.66 -0.43
C LEU A 37 7.86 -15.20 -1.05
N TYR A 38 8.30 -13.96 -0.80
CA TYR A 38 9.57 -13.44 -1.31
C TYR A 38 10.79 -14.25 -0.86
N GLY A 39 10.74 -14.82 0.35
CA GLY A 39 11.84 -15.60 0.94
C GLY A 39 11.71 -17.11 0.75
N MET A 40 10.54 -17.60 0.31
CA MET A 40 10.23 -19.03 0.25
C MET A 40 10.78 -19.72 -1.00
N THR A 41 11.19 -20.97 -0.85
CA THR A 41 11.29 -21.93 -1.94
C THR A 41 9.91 -22.34 -2.44
N TRP A 42 9.82 -22.95 -3.63
CA TRP A 42 8.53 -23.39 -4.17
C TRP A 42 7.87 -24.50 -3.33
N GLU A 43 8.65 -25.32 -2.61
CA GLU A 43 8.12 -26.36 -1.71
C GLU A 43 7.48 -25.72 -0.46
N GLU A 44 8.18 -24.79 0.18
CA GLU A 44 7.67 -24.03 1.34
C GLU A 44 6.43 -23.20 0.97
N ALA A 45 6.42 -22.60 -0.22
CA ALA A 45 5.27 -21.87 -0.74
C ALA A 45 4.06 -22.81 -0.94
N GLY A 46 4.28 -24.00 -1.51
CA GLY A 46 3.24 -25.00 -1.70
C GLY A 46 2.62 -25.46 -0.38
N GLU A 47 3.44 -25.77 0.62
CA GLU A 47 2.97 -26.12 1.97
C GLU A 47 2.21 -24.95 2.62
N SER A 48 2.71 -23.73 2.42
CA SER A 48 2.10 -22.52 2.97
C SER A 48 0.73 -22.25 2.38
N PHE A 49 0.56 -22.31 1.06
CA PHE A 49 -0.74 -22.08 0.43
C PHE A 49 -1.81 -23.08 0.85
N LEU A 50 -1.44 -24.35 1.10
CA LEU A 50 -2.39 -25.38 1.53
C LEU A 50 -2.95 -25.17 2.94
N THR A 51 -2.26 -24.38 3.77
CA THR A 51 -2.60 -24.21 5.19
C THR A 51 -2.87 -22.75 5.57
N ALA A 52 -2.83 -21.82 4.60
CA ALA A 52 -3.14 -20.42 4.82
C ALA A 52 -4.66 -20.18 4.79
N ASP A 53 -5.14 -19.27 5.64
CA ASP A 53 -6.53 -18.80 5.62
C ASP A 53 -6.80 -17.87 4.43
N ALA A 54 -5.77 -17.10 4.01
CA ALA A 54 -5.78 -16.27 2.81
C ALA A 54 -4.36 -15.91 2.35
N ALA A 55 -4.21 -15.60 1.06
CA ALA A 55 -3.04 -14.88 0.56
C ALA A 55 -3.27 -13.36 0.62
N VAL A 56 -2.21 -12.57 0.79
CA VAL A 56 -2.25 -11.10 0.78
C VAL A 56 -1.43 -10.60 -0.39
N LEU A 57 -2.07 -9.92 -1.35
CA LEU A 57 -1.39 -9.18 -2.42
C LEU A 57 -1.30 -7.70 -2.03
N PRO A 58 -0.12 -7.18 -1.65
CA PRO A 58 0.06 -5.75 -1.44
C PRO A 58 0.11 -5.07 -2.80
N THR A 59 -0.65 -3.98 -2.96
CA THR A 59 -0.71 -3.22 -4.21
C THR A 59 -0.32 -1.76 -3.97
N GLY A 60 0.67 -1.30 -4.73
CA GLY A 60 1.21 0.05 -4.63
C GLY A 60 1.13 0.80 -5.95
N SER A 61 2.06 1.71 -6.15
CA SER A 61 2.23 2.46 -7.39
C SER A 61 3.66 3.00 -7.53
N VAL A 62 3.94 3.53 -8.72
CA VAL A 62 5.08 4.38 -9.04
C VAL A 62 4.55 5.71 -9.57
N GLU A 63 4.46 6.71 -8.70
CA GLU A 63 3.90 8.02 -9.01
C GLU A 63 4.53 9.16 -8.22
N GLN A 64 4.41 10.39 -8.72
CA GLN A 64 4.92 11.58 -8.05
C GLN A 64 4.36 11.72 -6.62
N HIS A 65 5.17 12.20 -5.68
CA HIS A 65 4.73 12.44 -4.30
C HIS A 65 5.39 13.71 -3.73
N ALA A 66 5.09 14.87 -4.31
CA ALA A 66 5.76 16.14 -3.96
C ALA A 66 7.30 16.08 -4.13
N PRO A 67 8.01 17.21 -3.95
CA PRO A 67 9.46 17.23 -4.15
C PRO A 67 10.30 16.48 -3.11
N HIS A 68 9.72 16.14 -1.94
CA HIS A 68 10.47 15.54 -0.83
C HIS A 68 10.36 14.03 -0.69
N LEU A 69 9.41 13.37 -1.36
CA LEU A 69 9.23 11.92 -1.26
C LEU A 69 9.73 11.22 -2.54
N PRO A 70 10.08 9.92 -2.46
CA PRO A 70 10.36 9.12 -3.64
C PRO A 70 9.08 8.86 -4.44
N VAL A 71 9.19 8.39 -5.69
CA VAL A 71 8.01 7.97 -6.48
C VAL A 71 7.40 6.65 -6.02
N SER A 72 7.95 6.01 -4.98
CA SER A 72 7.61 4.66 -4.54
C SER A 72 6.84 4.64 -3.23
N VAL A 73 6.25 5.76 -2.79
CA VAL A 73 5.58 5.89 -1.48
C VAL A 73 4.54 4.80 -1.28
N ASP A 74 3.63 4.61 -2.25
CA ASP A 74 2.56 3.62 -2.14
C ASP A 74 3.08 2.19 -2.08
N SER A 75 4.13 1.89 -2.85
CA SER A 75 4.78 0.59 -2.84
C SER A 75 5.49 0.32 -1.51
N LEU A 76 6.19 1.31 -0.95
CA LEU A 76 6.81 1.21 0.37
C LEU A 76 5.76 0.98 1.45
N ARG A 77 4.67 1.76 1.41
CA ARG A 77 3.57 1.60 2.37
C ARG A 77 2.92 0.22 2.27
N ALA A 78 2.65 -0.25 1.06
CA ALA A 78 2.09 -1.58 0.84
C ALA A 78 3.00 -2.68 1.41
N ASP A 79 4.31 -2.56 1.18
CA ASP A 79 5.31 -3.50 1.69
C ASP A 79 5.27 -3.57 3.22
N HIS A 80 5.37 -2.42 3.89
CA HIS A 80 5.40 -2.37 5.37
C HIS A 80 4.07 -2.75 6.01
N LEU A 81 2.94 -2.21 5.55
CA LEU A 81 1.63 -2.56 6.12
C LEU A 81 1.27 -4.03 5.91
N SER A 82 1.70 -4.64 4.81
CA SER A 82 1.44 -6.07 4.58
C SER A 82 2.24 -6.98 5.50
N ALA A 83 3.47 -6.61 5.86
CA ALA A 83 4.26 -7.37 6.83
C ALA A 83 3.61 -7.33 8.21
N GLU A 84 3.29 -6.13 8.69
CA GLU A 84 2.60 -5.92 9.98
C GLU A 84 1.26 -6.65 10.03
N LEU A 85 0.50 -6.64 8.92
CA LEU A 85 -0.77 -7.37 8.82
C LEU A 85 -0.58 -8.88 8.99
N VAL A 86 0.44 -9.48 8.35
CA VAL A 86 0.69 -10.91 8.45
C VAL A 86 1.14 -11.30 9.85
N GLU A 87 2.05 -10.53 10.45
CA GLU A 87 2.54 -10.77 11.80
C GLU A 87 1.41 -10.70 12.84
N THR A 88 0.63 -9.61 12.80
CA THR A 88 -0.49 -9.41 13.75
C THR A 88 -1.67 -10.37 13.52
N ALA A 89 -1.88 -10.85 12.29
CA ALA A 89 -2.88 -11.88 12.02
C ALA A 89 -2.57 -13.20 12.75
N GLY A 90 -1.29 -13.54 12.89
CA GLY A 90 -0.85 -14.70 13.66
C GLY A 90 -1.30 -14.66 15.12
N GLU A 91 -1.29 -13.47 15.73
CA GLU A 91 -1.79 -13.26 17.11
C GLU A 91 -3.30 -13.50 17.23
N ALA A 92 -4.05 -13.23 16.16
CA ALA A 92 -5.47 -13.51 16.06
C ALA A 92 -5.78 -14.98 15.68
N GLY A 93 -4.76 -15.83 15.52
CA GLY A 93 -4.90 -17.22 15.12
C GLY A 93 -5.23 -17.41 13.63
N LEU A 94 -4.95 -16.41 12.80
CA LEU A 94 -5.08 -16.47 11.35
C LEU A 94 -3.69 -16.64 10.72
N ARG A 95 -3.59 -17.48 9.70
CA ARG A 95 -2.37 -17.67 8.93
C ARG A 95 -2.52 -17.02 7.55
N LEU A 96 -1.75 -15.97 7.31
CA LEU A 96 -1.77 -15.23 6.05
C LEU A 96 -0.44 -15.40 5.33
N VAL A 97 -0.46 -15.59 4.01
CA VAL A 97 0.75 -15.63 3.19
C VAL A 97 0.87 -14.34 2.38
N ARG A 98 1.92 -13.56 2.64
CA ARG A 98 2.20 -12.32 1.93
C ARG A 98 2.87 -12.59 0.59
N LEU A 99 2.36 -11.97 -0.46
CA LEU A 99 2.95 -11.97 -1.80
C LEU A 99 3.88 -10.78 -2.00
N PRO A 100 4.77 -10.81 -3.02
CA PRO A 100 5.53 -9.63 -3.42
C PRO A 100 4.62 -8.45 -3.77
N VAL A 101 5.05 -7.24 -3.43
CA VAL A 101 4.30 -6.02 -3.74
C VAL A 101 4.11 -5.89 -5.24
N PHE A 102 2.86 -5.71 -5.67
CA PHE A 102 2.54 -5.33 -7.03
C PHE A 102 2.79 -3.82 -7.20
N SER A 103 4.03 -3.48 -7.58
CA SER A 103 4.55 -2.11 -7.47
C SER A 103 4.06 -1.15 -8.55
N TYR A 104 3.65 -1.65 -9.72
CA TYR A 104 3.10 -0.80 -10.78
C TYR A 104 1.57 -0.74 -10.66
N GLY A 105 1.05 0.48 -10.52
CA GLY A 105 -0.38 0.74 -10.38
C GLY A 105 -1.03 1.38 -11.61
N TYR A 106 -2.25 1.86 -11.41
CA TYR A 106 -2.98 2.76 -12.31
C TYR A 106 -2.91 4.21 -11.80
N SER A 107 -2.09 5.03 -12.45
CA SER A 107 -1.73 6.41 -12.09
C SER A 107 -1.73 7.30 -13.33
N GLU A 108 -2.65 7.09 -14.28
CA GLU A 108 -2.77 7.94 -15.47
C GLU A 108 -2.95 9.42 -15.11
N HIS A 109 -3.62 9.71 -14.00
CA HIS A 109 -3.82 11.06 -13.46
C HIS A 109 -2.53 11.72 -12.93
N HIS A 110 -1.41 10.98 -12.86
CA HIS A 110 -0.08 11.49 -12.50
C HIS A 110 0.91 11.47 -13.69
N LEU A 111 0.51 11.09 -14.90
CA LEU A 111 1.40 10.94 -16.06
C LEU A 111 2.06 12.24 -16.52
N GLN A 112 1.48 13.39 -16.21
CA GLN A 112 2.13 14.68 -16.49
C GLN A 112 3.43 14.89 -15.69
N PHE A 113 3.66 14.15 -14.61
CA PHE A 113 4.84 14.26 -13.77
C PHE A 113 5.89 13.19 -14.14
N PRO A 114 7.14 13.59 -14.51
CA PRO A 114 8.20 12.65 -14.79
C PRO A 114 8.52 11.74 -13.61
N GLY A 115 8.72 10.45 -13.90
CA GLY A 115 8.95 9.43 -12.89
C GLY A 115 7.72 8.57 -12.60
N THR A 116 6.51 9.04 -12.92
CA THR A 116 5.30 8.21 -12.90
C THR A 116 5.41 7.12 -13.98
N VAL A 117 5.25 5.86 -13.57
CA VAL A 117 5.24 4.69 -14.46
C VAL A 117 4.00 3.87 -14.12
N THR A 118 3.09 3.73 -15.08
CA THR A 118 1.77 3.17 -14.83
C THR A 118 1.33 2.22 -15.93
N LEU A 119 0.51 1.23 -15.53
CA LEU A 119 -0.20 0.35 -16.44
C LEU A 119 -1.54 1.00 -16.84
N SER A 120 -2.05 0.61 -18.01
CA SER A 120 -3.44 0.94 -18.35
C SER A 120 -4.40 0.28 -17.35
N GLN A 121 -5.59 0.85 -17.18
CA GLN A 121 -6.60 0.30 -16.27
C GLN A 121 -6.90 -1.18 -16.56
N ASP A 122 -7.05 -1.54 -17.84
CA ASP A 122 -7.31 -2.91 -18.27
C ASP A 122 -6.12 -3.83 -17.99
N THR A 123 -4.90 -3.40 -18.31
CA THR A 123 -3.69 -4.20 -18.05
C THR A 123 -3.47 -4.44 -16.57
N TYR A 124 -3.68 -3.41 -15.73
CA TYR A 124 -3.53 -3.54 -14.29
C TYR A 124 -4.57 -4.52 -13.71
N ARG A 125 -5.85 -4.37 -14.08
CA ARG A 125 -6.91 -5.32 -13.70
C ARG A 125 -6.56 -6.74 -14.12
N ASP A 126 -6.23 -6.94 -15.40
CA ASP A 126 -6.00 -8.28 -15.95
C ASP A 126 -4.77 -8.94 -15.31
N ALA A 127 -3.71 -8.17 -15.01
CA ALA A 127 -2.55 -8.70 -14.30
C ALA A 127 -2.89 -9.14 -12.85
N VAL A 128 -3.74 -8.39 -12.13
CA VAL A 128 -4.20 -8.81 -10.79
C VAL A 128 -5.07 -10.07 -10.87
N VAL A 129 -5.91 -10.18 -11.90
CA VAL A 129 -6.70 -11.40 -12.16
C VAL A 129 -5.77 -12.58 -12.44
N ASP A 130 -4.76 -12.42 -13.28
CA ASP A 130 -3.78 -13.48 -13.59
C ASP A 130 -3.02 -13.95 -12.33
N VAL A 131 -2.67 -13.02 -11.43
CA VAL A 131 -2.05 -13.37 -10.14
C VAL A 131 -3.01 -14.22 -9.29
N GLY A 132 -4.25 -13.77 -9.08
CA GLY A 132 -5.22 -14.52 -8.28
C GLY A 132 -5.58 -15.87 -8.90
N ALA A 133 -5.72 -15.94 -10.22
CA ALA A 133 -5.94 -17.19 -10.96
C ALA A 133 -4.78 -18.17 -10.75
N SER A 134 -3.53 -17.68 -10.82
CA SER A 134 -2.34 -18.51 -10.58
C SER A 134 -2.27 -19.05 -9.15
N LEU A 135 -2.74 -18.28 -8.16
CA LEU A 135 -2.81 -18.74 -6.77
C LEU A 135 -3.90 -19.80 -6.58
N ALA A 136 -5.04 -19.67 -7.29
CA ALA A 136 -6.12 -20.66 -7.27
C ALA A 136 -5.64 -22.05 -7.75
N GLU A 137 -4.78 -22.09 -8.78
CA GLU A 137 -4.15 -23.35 -9.24
C GLU A 137 -3.29 -24.02 -8.16
N HIS A 138 -2.84 -23.28 -7.15
CA HIS A 138 -2.08 -23.78 -6.00
C HIS A 138 -2.93 -24.00 -4.74
N GLY A 139 -4.27 -23.90 -4.86
CA GLY A 139 -5.20 -24.18 -3.77
C GLY A 139 -5.59 -22.98 -2.91
N VAL A 140 -5.19 -21.76 -3.27
CA VAL A 140 -5.63 -20.54 -2.57
C VAL A 140 -7.05 -20.17 -3.00
N ASP A 141 -8.00 -20.21 -2.06
CA ASP A 141 -9.41 -19.86 -2.31
C ASP A 141 -9.81 -18.47 -1.80
N ARG A 142 -8.91 -17.80 -1.07
CA ARG A 142 -9.10 -16.48 -0.47
C ARG A 142 -7.93 -15.55 -0.72
N LEU A 143 -8.22 -14.34 -1.19
CA LEU A 143 -7.23 -13.31 -1.51
C LEU A 143 -7.60 -11.98 -0.87
N ILE A 144 -6.65 -11.36 -0.18
CA ILE A 144 -6.75 -9.99 0.34
C ILE A 144 -5.92 -9.09 -0.57
N LEU A 145 -6.57 -8.12 -1.21
CA LEU A 145 -5.90 -7.07 -1.97
C LEU A 145 -5.67 -5.88 -1.04
N LEU A 146 -4.48 -5.77 -0.44
CA LEU A 146 -4.12 -4.65 0.43
C LEU A 146 -3.63 -3.48 -0.44
N ASN A 147 -4.51 -2.52 -0.68
CA ASN A 147 -4.26 -1.39 -1.56
C ASN A 147 -3.81 -0.13 -0.82
N CYS A 148 -2.69 0.43 -1.30
CA CYS A 148 -2.08 1.64 -0.79
C CYS A 148 -2.12 2.82 -1.75
N HIS A 149 -2.74 2.68 -2.92
CA HIS A 149 -2.86 3.72 -3.94
C HIS A 149 -4.33 3.97 -4.35
N GLY A 150 -4.74 5.24 -4.35
CA GLY A 150 -6.11 5.64 -4.68
C GLY A 150 -6.55 5.22 -6.09
N GLY A 151 -5.67 5.35 -7.10
CA GLY A 151 -6.00 5.03 -8.49
C GLY A 151 -6.30 3.55 -8.75
N ASN A 152 -5.77 2.65 -7.92
CA ASN A 152 -6.01 1.22 -8.10
C ASN A 152 -7.44 0.79 -7.72
N ARG A 153 -8.24 1.62 -7.03
CA ARG A 153 -9.54 1.23 -6.47
C ARG A 153 -10.49 0.65 -7.51
N GLU A 154 -10.75 1.39 -8.59
CA GLU A 154 -11.67 0.94 -9.65
C GLU A 154 -11.21 -0.34 -10.35
N PRO A 155 -9.97 -0.44 -10.89
CA PRO A 155 -9.56 -1.67 -11.54
C PRO A 155 -9.45 -2.86 -10.57
N LEU A 156 -9.10 -2.65 -9.29
CA LEU A 156 -9.13 -3.74 -8.29
C LEU A 156 -10.56 -4.20 -8.02
N SER A 157 -11.54 -3.30 -7.95
CA SER A 157 -12.95 -3.69 -7.80
C SER A 157 -13.41 -4.59 -8.95
N LEU A 158 -12.98 -4.30 -10.19
CA LEU A 158 -13.26 -5.15 -11.35
C LEU A 158 -12.51 -6.48 -11.29
N ALA A 159 -11.30 -6.50 -10.74
CA ALA A 159 -10.51 -7.72 -10.56
C ALA A 159 -11.17 -8.65 -9.53
N VAL A 160 -11.67 -8.12 -8.41
CA VAL A 160 -12.45 -8.87 -7.40
C VAL A 160 -13.62 -9.60 -8.06
N ASP A 161 -14.40 -8.88 -8.87
CA ASP A 161 -15.56 -9.44 -9.57
C ASP A 161 -15.17 -10.57 -10.55
N ARG A 162 -14.02 -10.47 -11.23
CA ARG A 162 -13.52 -11.51 -12.15
C ARG A 162 -12.97 -12.71 -11.41
N LEU A 163 -12.19 -12.50 -10.35
CA LEU A 163 -11.64 -13.55 -9.52
C LEU A 163 -12.74 -14.43 -8.91
N GLY A 164 -13.80 -13.82 -8.38
CA GLY A 164 -14.92 -14.57 -7.83
C GLY A 164 -15.75 -15.32 -8.88
N ARG A 165 -15.96 -14.73 -10.07
CA ARG A 165 -16.80 -15.32 -11.13
C ARG A 165 -16.10 -16.41 -11.93
N ASP A 166 -14.84 -16.16 -12.27
CA ASP A 166 -14.12 -16.93 -13.29
C ASP A 166 -13.17 -17.95 -12.65
N HIS A 167 -12.82 -17.77 -11.36
CA HIS A 167 -11.83 -18.59 -10.64
C HIS A 167 -12.28 -19.05 -9.23
N ASP A 168 -13.52 -18.78 -8.83
CA ASP A 168 -14.06 -19.13 -7.50
C ASP A 168 -13.21 -18.61 -6.30
N VAL A 169 -12.44 -17.53 -6.49
CA VAL A 169 -11.60 -16.94 -5.42
C VAL A 169 -12.37 -15.86 -4.67
N THR A 170 -12.58 -16.06 -3.37
CA THR A 170 -13.16 -15.05 -2.48
C THR A 170 -12.14 -13.94 -2.24
N THR A 171 -12.41 -12.76 -2.79
CA THR A 171 -11.45 -11.64 -2.74
C THR A 171 -11.95 -10.48 -1.89
N HIS A 172 -11.13 -10.00 -0.97
CA HIS A 172 -11.40 -8.82 -0.15
C HIS A 172 -10.49 -7.66 -0.58
N LEU A 173 -11.10 -6.57 -1.05
CA LEU A 173 -10.37 -5.33 -1.34
C LEU A 173 -10.30 -4.47 -0.06
N VAL A 174 -9.08 -4.27 0.43
CA VAL A 174 -8.80 -3.47 1.63
C VAL A 174 -8.04 -2.23 1.20
N HIS A 175 -8.64 -1.05 1.35
CA HIS A 175 -7.89 0.19 1.22
C HIS A 175 -7.51 0.70 2.61
N TRP A 176 -6.22 0.84 2.89
CA TRP A 176 -5.73 1.10 4.26
C TRP A 176 -6.36 2.35 4.90
N THR A 177 -6.53 3.44 4.13
CA THR A 177 -7.14 4.68 4.65
C THR A 177 -8.58 4.52 5.10
N GLU A 178 -9.30 3.47 4.69
CA GLU A 178 -10.67 3.22 5.13
C GLU A 178 -10.72 2.78 6.59
N PHE A 179 -9.68 2.07 7.06
CA PHE A 179 -9.52 1.64 8.45
C PHE A 179 -8.89 2.73 9.32
N ALA A 180 -8.04 3.58 8.74
CA ALA A 180 -7.36 4.66 9.47
C ALA A 180 -8.12 6.00 9.43
N ARG A 181 -9.29 6.09 8.76
CA ARG A 181 -9.91 7.36 8.36
C ARG A 181 -10.18 8.32 9.51
N GLU A 182 -10.74 7.80 10.61
CA GLU A 182 -11.06 8.61 11.79
C GLU A 182 -9.78 9.15 12.41
N ARG A 183 -8.77 8.29 12.58
CA ARG A 183 -7.48 8.67 13.14
C ARG A 183 -6.73 9.67 12.26
N LEU A 184 -6.78 9.50 10.94
CA LEU A 184 -6.20 10.45 9.98
C LEU A 184 -6.86 11.82 10.09
N ARG A 185 -8.20 11.87 10.24
CA ARG A 185 -8.91 13.13 10.46
C ARG A 185 -8.56 13.81 11.77
N GLU A 186 -8.44 13.04 12.85
CA GLU A 186 -8.04 13.57 14.16
C GLU A 186 -6.64 14.19 14.12
N LEU A 187 -5.68 13.53 13.44
CA LEU A 187 -4.28 13.95 13.41
C LEU A 187 -4.00 15.05 12.40
N PHE A 188 -4.67 15.02 11.24
CA PHE A 188 -4.33 15.84 10.06
C PHE A 188 -5.49 16.74 9.58
N GLY A 189 -6.64 16.72 10.24
CA GLY A 189 -7.81 17.52 9.87
C GLY A 189 -8.60 16.93 8.69
N ASP A 190 -9.34 17.76 7.96
CA ASP A 190 -10.16 17.31 6.82
C ASP A 190 -9.44 17.39 5.46
N GLU A 191 -8.28 18.07 5.41
CA GLU A 191 -7.54 18.37 4.18
C GLU A 191 -6.29 17.47 3.98
N TRP A 192 -6.25 16.30 4.63
CA TRP A 192 -5.19 15.32 4.35
C TRP A 192 -5.37 14.71 2.96
N GLY A 193 -4.26 14.39 2.31
CA GLY A 193 -4.31 13.83 0.96
C GLY A 193 -2.93 13.54 0.39
N HIS A 194 -2.91 13.33 -0.92
CA HIS A 194 -1.74 12.90 -1.66
C HIS A 194 -0.51 13.79 -1.43
N ALA A 195 0.63 13.14 -1.20
CA ALA A 195 1.91 13.68 -0.78
C ALA A 195 1.87 14.52 0.52
N GLY A 196 0.81 14.38 1.32
CA GLY A 196 0.62 15.10 2.57
C GLY A 196 1.41 14.53 3.75
N GLU A 197 1.07 15.02 4.94
CA GLU A 197 1.76 14.69 6.20
C GLU A 197 1.68 13.20 6.48
N HIS A 198 0.51 12.58 6.34
CA HIS A 198 0.34 11.14 6.63
C HIS A 198 1.22 10.24 5.74
N GLU A 199 1.38 10.58 4.46
CA GLU A 199 2.23 9.82 3.55
C GLU A 199 3.70 10.06 3.83
N THR A 200 4.05 11.32 4.16
CA THR A 200 5.39 11.71 4.56
C THR A 200 5.81 10.97 5.84
N SER A 201 4.95 10.95 6.86
CA SER A 201 5.22 10.30 8.15
C SER A 201 5.45 8.79 8.00
N VAL A 202 4.74 8.13 7.09
CA VAL A 202 4.98 6.70 6.75
C VAL A 202 6.40 6.51 6.20
N VAL A 203 6.85 7.35 5.28
CA VAL A 203 8.20 7.24 4.72
C VAL A 203 9.27 7.63 5.76
N GLU A 204 9.02 8.64 6.59
CA GLU A 204 9.91 9.03 7.69
C GLU A 204 10.08 7.91 8.72
N LEU A 205 8.99 7.19 9.03
CA LEU A 205 9.01 6.06 9.95
C LEU A 205 9.83 4.91 9.39
N PHE A 206 9.50 4.45 8.17
CA PHE A 206 10.05 3.20 7.66
C PHE A 206 11.36 3.39 6.88
N ARG A 207 11.48 4.47 6.10
CA ARG A 207 12.61 4.72 5.19
C ARG A 207 13.05 6.20 5.21
N PRO A 208 13.48 6.75 6.37
CA PRO A 208 13.76 8.17 6.53
C PRO A 208 14.79 8.72 5.54
N ALA A 209 15.78 7.92 5.13
CA ALA A 209 16.78 8.30 4.12
C ALA A 209 16.19 8.60 2.73
N LEU A 210 14.95 8.18 2.46
CA LEU A 210 14.23 8.48 1.23
C LEU A 210 13.48 9.82 1.30
N VAL A 211 13.46 10.50 2.44
CA VAL A 211 12.89 11.83 2.58
C VAL A 211 13.95 12.89 2.30
N ARG A 212 13.63 13.86 1.45
CA ARG A 212 14.53 14.97 1.11
C ARG A 212 14.13 16.15 1.97
N GLU A 213 14.66 16.19 3.20
CA GLU A 213 14.34 17.19 4.23
C GLU A 213 14.35 18.63 3.69
N ALA A 214 15.39 19.01 2.94
CA ALA A 214 15.53 20.35 2.39
C ALA A 214 14.50 20.70 1.27
N ALA A 215 13.75 19.71 0.79
CA ALA A 215 12.77 19.86 -0.28
C ALA A 215 11.32 19.74 0.21
N LYS A 216 11.07 19.63 1.53
CA LYS A 216 9.72 19.53 2.11
C LYS A 216 8.90 20.77 1.80
N ARG A 217 7.93 20.60 0.92
CA ARG A 217 6.93 21.61 0.55
C ARG A 217 5.74 20.94 -0.13
N PRO A 218 4.54 21.54 -0.10
CA PRO A 218 3.39 21.03 -0.83
C PRO A 218 3.67 20.91 -2.34
N GLN A 219 2.93 20.02 -3.02
CA GLN A 219 2.99 19.90 -4.47
C GLN A 219 2.28 21.09 -5.14
N GLU A 220 3.02 22.19 -5.32
CA GLU A 220 2.55 23.40 -6.00
C GLU A 220 3.13 23.56 -7.42
N ALA A 221 4.10 22.71 -7.78
CA ALA A 221 4.81 22.84 -9.04
C ALA A 221 3.95 22.36 -10.22
N ASP A 222 3.91 23.18 -11.28
CA ASP A 222 3.40 22.76 -12.58
C ASP A 222 4.15 21.50 -13.04
N PRO A 223 3.48 20.59 -13.78
CA PRO A 223 4.13 19.44 -14.38
C PRO A 223 5.38 19.91 -15.12
N LEU A 224 6.52 19.27 -14.87
CA LEU A 224 7.73 19.56 -15.64
C LEU A 224 7.39 19.48 -17.12
N PRO A 225 7.90 20.39 -17.98
CA PRO A 225 7.59 20.36 -19.40
C PRO A 225 7.86 18.95 -19.89
N VAL A 226 6.78 18.25 -20.26
CA VAL A 226 6.83 16.88 -20.74
C VAL A 226 7.97 16.85 -21.75
N LEU A 227 8.94 15.97 -21.54
CA LEU A 227 10.01 15.76 -22.50
C LEU A 227 9.31 15.29 -23.79
N ARG A 228 8.91 16.22 -24.65
CA ARG A 228 8.28 15.86 -25.91
C ARG A 228 9.37 15.30 -26.78
N ARG A 229 9.12 14.14 -27.39
CA ARG A 229 10.03 13.54 -28.35
C ARG A 229 10.24 14.56 -29.47
N GLY A 230 11.42 15.18 -29.52
CA GLY A 230 11.76 16.07 -30.61
C GLY A 230 11.79 15.30 -31.94
N GLU A 231 11.74 16.01 -33.06
CA GLU A 231 11.69 15.47 -34.43
C GLU A 231 12.86 14.52 -34.80
N ARG A 232 13.87 14.38 -33.93
CA ARG A 232 15.05 13.52 -34.10
C ARG A 232 15.26 12.50 -32.97
N GLY A 233 14.24 12.20 -32.17
CA GLY A 233 14.31 11.15 -31.14
C GLY A 233 15.18 11.48 -29.91
N ARG A 234 15.64 12.73 -29.76
CA ARG A 234 16.20 13.22 -28.48
C ARG A 234 15.10 13.86 -27.63
N TRP A 235 15.13 13.54 -26.34
CA TRP A 235 14.34 14.21 -25.31
C TRP A 235 14.85 15.64 -25.13
N VAL A 236 13.96 16.64 -25.20
CA VAL A 236 14.32 18.06 -25.00
C VAL A 236 13.78 18.48 -23.64
N GLY A 237 14.67 18.86 -22.73
CA GLY A 237 14.33 19.22 -21.34
C GLY A 237 15.40 20.03 -20.63
N ARG A 238 15.65 21.25 -21.13
CA ARG A 238 16.16 22.48 -20.49
C ARG A 238 16.77 23.38 -21.58
N PRO A 239 16.45 24.68 -21.67
CA PRO A 239 17.46 25.65 -22.02
C PRO A 239 18.43 25.73 -20.84
N ASP A 240 19.73 25.71 -21.14
CA ASP A 240 20.76 26.04 -20.16
C ASP A 240 20.54 27.46 -19.63
N GLY A 241 20.41 27.59 -18.30
CA GLY A 241 20.62 28.85 -17.56
C GLY A 241 19.51 29.90 -17.63
N GLU A 242 18.98 30.26 -16.46
CA GLU A 242 18.86 31.63 -15.95
C GLU A 242 18.70 31.60 -14.43
#